data_AF-A0A8J3BUZ4-F1
#
_entry.id   AF-A0A8J3BUZ4-F1
#
_cell.length_a   1.000
_cell.length_b   1.000
_cell.length_c   1.000
_cell.angle_alpha   90.00
_cell.angle_beta   90.00
_cell.angle_gamma   90.00
#
_symmetry.space_group_name_H-M   'P 1'
#
loop_
_entity.id
_entity.type
_entity.pdbx_description
1 polymer ?
#
loop_
_entity_poly.entity_id
_entity_poly.type
_entity_poly.pdbx_seq_one_letter_code
_entity_poly.pdbx_strand_id
1 'polypeptide(L)'
;MTTAIEAPDTSTAPDSPATSPAGRPRGRRAAAYVGGAVAAGAVGALLGWQGPALLDGFGAGYVGQPAAALAEDLRCTGYQPLRADSGTYPHHERGTCALDGTRVTVVTFDRASDVTAFTTLMNGVVPLMHPTWRQATIATGEGWAAFDTASMTQGVAETAVLRVGAGATHVVPSR
;
A
#
# COMPACT_ATOMS: atom_id res chain seq x y z
N MET A 1 -39.58 8.61 34.37
CA MET A 1 -40.07 7.21 34.25
C MET A 1 -39.53 6.68 32.93
N THR A 2 -38.71 5.65 32.78
CA THR A 2 -38.07 4.67 33.67
C THR A 2 -36.95 4.06 32.81
N THR A 3 -35.73 3.94 33.37
CA THR A 3 -34.60 3.19 32.80
C THR A 3 -34.88 1.69 32.80
N ALA A 4 -34.40 0.95 31.79
CA ALA A 4 -34.21 -0.49 31.89
C ALA A 4 -32.84 -0.88 31.32
N ILE A 5 -32.01 -1.45 32.21
CA ILE A 5 -30.77 -2.17 31.96
C ILE A 5 -31.15 -3.64 32.16
N GLU A 6 -30.84 -4.55 31.24
CA GLU A 6 -30.51 -5.95 31.60
C GLU A 6 -29.83 -6.71 30.45
N ALA A 7 -28.69 -7.33 30.78
CA ALA A 7 -28.07 -8.50 30.16
C ALA A 7 -27.79 -9.48 31.33
N PRO A 8 -27.29 -10.73 31.15
CA PRO A 8 -27.00 -11.52 29.94
C PRO A 8 -27.65 -12.93 30.00
N ASP A 9 -27.43 -13.79 29.01
CA ASP A 9 -27.51 -15.23 29.24
C ASP A 9 -26.37 -16.00 28.57
N THR A 10 -25.74 -16.84 29.39
CA THR A 10 -24.59 -17.68 29.12
C THR A 10 -25.14 -19.10 28.98
N SER A 11 -24.83 -19.83 27.92
CA SER A 11 -25.14 -21.26 27.86
C SER A 11 -23.94 -22.06 27.35
N THR A 12 -23.47 -22.93 28.23
CA THR A 12 -22.25 -23.74 28.15
C THR A 12 -22.63 -25.20 27.86
N ALA A 13 -21.95 -25.77 26.84
CA ALA A 13 -21.56 -27.19 26.65
C ALA A 13 -22.69 -28.24 26.39
N PRO A 14 -22.41 -29.54 26.06
CA PRO A 14 -21.11 -30.23 25.93
C PRO A 14 -20.97 -31.26 24.76
N ASP A 15 -19.81 -31.95 24.77
CA ASP A 15 -19.55 -33.35 24.38
C ASP A 15 -18.93 -33.72 23.02
N SER A 16 -17.67 -34.17 23.13
CA SER A 16 -17.00 -35.14 22.26
C SER A 16 -17.34 -36.57 22.68
N PRO A 17 -17.29 -37.55 21.75
CA PRO A 17 -16.77 -38.86 22.14
C PRO A 17 -15.77 -39.48 21.14
N ALA A 18 -14.61 -39.85 21.70
CA ALA A 18 -13.83 -41.09 21.58
C ALA A 18 -13.71 -41.89 20.24
N THR A 19 -12.45 -41.96 19.79
CA THR A 19 -11.64 -43.09 19.23
C THR A 19 -12.18 -44.51 19.54
N SER A 20 -12.24 -45.54 18.66
CA SER A 20 -11.15 -46.35 18.03
C SER A 20 -11.73 -47.69 17.42
N PRO A 21 -10.97 -48.72 16.94
CA PRO A 21 -10.69 -49.08 15.54
C PRO A 21 -11.13 -50.51 15.07
N ALA A 22 -11.21 -50.77 13.76
CA ALA A 22 -11.15 -52.12 13.13
C ALA A 22 -11.16 -51.95 11.59
N GLY A 23 -10.49 -52.72 10.73
CA GLY A 23 -9.68 -53.92 10.86
C GLY A 23 -8.94 -54.15 9.54
N ARG A 24 -7.86 -54.93 9.61
CA ARG A 24 -6.98 -55.27 8.48
C ARG A 24 -7.12 -56.77 8.20
N PRO A 25 -7.24 -57.22 6.94
CA PRO A 25 -6.83 -58.57 6.59
C PRO A 25 -5.52 -58.58 5.81
N ARG A 26 -4.78 -59.66 6.07
CA ARG A 26 -3.40 -59.99 5.69
C ARG A 26 -3.32 -60.48 4.24
N GLY A 27 -2.17 -60.26 3.58
CA GLY A 27 -1.87 -60.91 2.30
C GLY A 27 -0.45 -60.69 1.75
N ARG A 28 0.49 -61.53 2.21
CA ARG A 28 1.72 -62.02 1.55
C ARG A 28 2.90 -61.08 1.16
N ARG A 29 4.01 -61.40 1.85
CA ARG A 29 5.46 -61.16 1.69
C ARG A 29 6.02 -61.16 0.26
N ALA A 30 6.98 -60.26 -0.02
CA ALA A 30 8.41 -60.59 -0.21
C ALA A 30 9.24 -59.30 -0.38
N ALA A 31 10.44 -59.31 0.20
CA ALA A 31 11.38 -58.20 0.32
C ALA A 31 12.27 -58.02 -0.92
N ALA A 32 12.72 -56.79 -1.18
CA ALA A 32 14.07 -56.52 -1.67
C ALA A 32 14.43 -55.02 -1.58
N TYR A 33 15.48 -54.78 -0.78
CA TYR A 33 16.56 -53.80 -0.95
C TYR A 33 16.32 -52.28 -0.99
N VAL A 34 16.82 -51.71 0.11
CA VAL A 34 17.45 -50.41 0.34
C VAL A 34 18.10 -49.76 -0.90
N GLY A 35 17.70 -48.52 -1.18
CA GLY A 35 18.41 -47.57 -2.02
C GLY A 35 17.89 -46.16 -1.70
N GLY A 36 18.71 -45.36 -1.03
CA GLY A 36 18.30 -44.09 -0.45
C GLY A 36 18.03 -42.98 -1.47
N ALA A 37 17.08 -42.11 -1.13
CA ALA A 37 17.15 -40.67 -1.37
C ALA A 37 16.19 -39.99 -0.40
N VAL A 38 16.74 -39.24 0.55
CA VAL A 38 15.97 -38.34 1.41
C VAL A 38 15.61 -37.13 0.53
N ALA A 39 14.42 -37.14 -0.04
CA ALA A 39 13.76 -35.93 -0.51
C ALA A 39 12.64 -35.63 0.48
N ALA A 40 12.89 -34.71 1.42
CA ALA A 40 11.84 -34.02 2.15
C ALA A 40 10.90 -33.40 1.09
N GLY A 41 9.62 -33.78 1.01
CA GLY A 41 8.59 -33.48 1.99
C GLY A 41 8.35 -31.98 1.96
N ALA A 42 7.35 -31.45 1.25
CA ALA A 42 5.94 -31.68 1.55
C ALA A 42 5.03 -31.58 0.32
N VAL A 43 4.08 -32.52 0.26
CA VAL A 43 2.82 -32.40 -0.47
C VAL A 43 1.87 -31.59 0.40
N GLY A 44 1.37 -30.48 -0.12
CA GLY A 44 0.25 -29.71 0.43
C GLY A 44 -0.74 -29.41 -0.68
N ALA A 45 -1.83 -30.17 -0.71
CA ALA A 45 -2.90 -30.07 -1.68
C ALA A 45 -3.77 -28.81 -1.46
N LEU A 46 -4.36 -28.33 -2.56
CA LEU A 46 -5.64 -27.60 -2.66
C LEU A 46 -5.78 -26.32 -1.83
N LEU A 47 -5.67 -25.17 -2.50
CA LEU A 47 -6.56 -24.00 -2.35
C LEU A 47 -6.25 -23.06 -3.53
N GLY A 48 -7.27 -22.74 -4.33
CA GLY A 48 -7.16 -21.78 -5.43
C GLY A 48 -6.89 -20.38 -4.88
N TRP A 49 -5.63 -20.02 -4.76
CA TRP A 49 -5.19 -18.66 -4.49
C TRP A 49 -4.33 -18.25 -5.65
N GLN A 50 -4.74 -17.14 -6.26
CA GLN A 50 -4.05 -16.45 -7.33
C GLN A 50 -2.56 -16.41 -6.97
N GLY A 51 -1.72 -17.07 -7.78
CA GLY A 51 -0.28 -16.90 -7.65
C GLY A 51 0.03 -15.40 -7.66
N PRO A 52 0.98 -14.90 -6.87
CA PRO A 52 1.38 -13.52 -6.97
C PRO A 52 1.77 -13.33 -8.44
N ALA A 53 0.98 -12.52 -9.15
CA ALA A 53 1.42 -11.98 -10.41
C ALA A 53 2.81 -11.43 -10.12
N LEU A 54 3.81 -12.03 -10.76
CA LEU A 54 5.14 -11.48 -10.80
C LEU A 54 4.94 -9.99 -11.10
N LEU A 55 5.47 -9.15 -10.22
CA LEU A 55 5.34 -7.70 -10.22
C LEU A 55 5.98 -7.15 -11.50
N ASP A 56 5.31 -7.31 -12.64
CA ASP A 56 5.54 -6.53 -13.85
C ASP A 56 4.96 -5.15 -13.59
N GLY A 57 5.72 -4.36 -12.85
CA GLY A 57 5.35 -3.01 -12.44
C GLY A 57 6.49 -2.24 -11.78
N PHE A 58 7.76 -2.60 -12.03
CA PHE A 58 8.87 -1.74 -11.68
C PHE A 58 8.94 -0.59 -12.69
N GLY A 59 8.20 0.47 -12.39
CA GLY A 59 8.32 1.77 -13.06
C GLY A 59 7.03 2.24 -13.72
N ALA A 60 5.99 2.53 -12.94
CA ALA A 60 5.01 3.51 -13.40
C ALA A 60 5.70 4.89 -13.35
N GLY A 61 6.45 5.21 -14.39
CA GLY A 61 6.94 6.56 -14.63
C GLY A 61 5.78 7.43 -15.08
N TYR A 62 5.54 8.54 -14.40
CA TYR A 62 4.45 9.49 -14.72
C TYR A 62 4.97 10.73 -15.45
N VAL A 63 6.15 10.63 -16.06
CA VAL A 63 6.74 11.72 -16.84
C VAL A 63 5.83 12.05 -18.02
N GLY A 64 5.32 13.28 -18.06
CA GLY A 64 4.38 13.76 -19.07
C GLY A 64 3.00 13.11 -19.03
N GLN A 65 2.67 12.38 -17.95
CA GLN A 65 1.37 11.75 -17.78
C GLN A 65 0.39 12.70 -17.07
N PRO A 66 -0.92 12.61 -17.37
CA PRO A 66 -1.93 13.37 -16.66
C PRO A 66 -1.96 13.05 -15.17
N ALA A 67 -2.21 14.05 -14.33
CA ALA A 67 -2.30 13.83 -12.88
C ALA A 67 -3.52 13.00 -12.47
N ALA A 68 -4.54 12.93 -13.35
CA ALA A 68 -5.68 12.03 -13.18
C ALA A 68 -5.28 10.54 -13.21
N ALA A 69 -4.30 10.15 -14.04
CA ALA A 69 -3.82 8.77 -14.12
C ALA A 69 -3.15 8.34 -12.80
N LEU A 70 -2.30 9.21 -12.26
CA LEU A 70 -1.71 9.02 -10.93
C LEU A 70 -2.77 8.91 -9.83
N ALA A 71 -3.83 9.73 -9.89
CA ALA A 71 -4.92 9.65 -8.93
C ALA A 71 -5.69 8.31 -9.03
N GLU A 72 -5.84 7.76 -10.22
CA GLU A 72 -6.47 6.45 -10.43
C GLU A 72 -5.62 5.32 -9.82
N ASP A 73 -4.32 5.32 -10.06
CA ASP A 73 -3.39 4.31 -9.51
C ASP A 73 -3.27 4.41 -7.98
N LEU A 74 -3.37 5.63 -7.44
CA LEU A 74 -3.51 5.88 -6.01
C LEU A 74 -4.87 5.44 -5.45
N ARG A 75 -5.82 4.98 -6.29
CA ARG A 75 -7.21 4.66 -5.94
C ARG A 75 -7.87 5.80 -5.17
N CYS A 76 -7.59 7.01 -5.63
CA CYS A 76 -8.09 8.24 -5.06
C CYS A 76 -9.54 8.45 -5.51
N THR A 77 -10.34 9.12 -4.69
CA THR A 77 -11.74 9.45 -5.04
C THR A 77 -11.91 10.96 -5.24
N GLY A 78 -12.84 11.34 -6.13
CA GLY A 78 -13.20 12.74 -6.33
C GLY A 78 -12.06 13.63 -6.83
N TYR A 79 -11.27 13.15 -7.79
CA TYR A 79 -10.19 13.94 -8.39
C TYR A 79 -10.71 15.26 -8.98
N GLN A 80 -10.03 16.35 -8.64
CA GLN A 80 -10.30 17.69 -9.12
C GLN A 80 -9.00 18.32 -9.63
N PRO A 81 -8.90 18.66 -10.93
CA PRO A 81 -7.74 19.33 -11.46
C PRO A 81 -7.62 20.74 -10.86
N LEU A 82 -6.42 21.11 -10.45
CA LEU A 82 -6.13 22.49 -10.05
C LEU A 82 -5.66 23.24 -11.30
N ARG A 83 -6.14 24.46 -11.50
CA ARG A 83 -5.65 25.29 -12.61
C ARG A 83 -4.14 25.49 -12.46
N ALA A 84 -3.46 25.45 -13.61
CA ALA A 84 -2.09 25.92 -13.72
C ALA A 84 -2.08 27.40 -13.35
N ASP A 85 -1.70 27.69 -12.12
CA ASP A 85 -1.20 28.99 -11.73
C ASP A 85 0.22 29.12 -12.28
N SER A 86 0.67 30.35 -12.54
CA SER A 86 2.03 30.65 -12.97
C SER A 86 3.08 30.41 -11.86
N GLY A 87 2.86 29.42 -11.01
CA GLY A 87 3.34 29.34 -9.63
C GLY A 87 4.48 28.36 -9.39
N THR A 88 5.48 28.88 -8.68
CA THR A 88 6.51 28.25 -7.81
C THR A 88 7.44 27.19 -8.40
N TYR A 89 6.99 26.24 -9.21
CA TYR A 89 7.83 25.21 -9.83
C TYR A 89 7.20 24.61 -11.10
N PRO A 90 8.02 24.18 -12.07
CA PRO A 90 7.53 23.50 -13.27
C PRO A 90 6.88 22.17 -12.91
N HIS A 91 5.70 21.92 -13.48
CA HIS A 91 4.95 20.66 -13.37
C HIS A 91 4.11 20.48 -14.64
N HIS A 92 3.75 19.24 -14.96
CA HIS A 92 2.89 18.91 -16.10
C HIS A 92 1.43 19.20 -15.75
N GLU A 93 0.93 18.49 -14.74
CA GLU A 93 -0.42 18.66 -14.21
C GLU A 93 -0.43 18.48 -12.69
N ARG A 94 -1.44 19.05 -12.05
CA ARG A 94 -1.72 18.81 -10.64
C ARG A 94 -3.20 18.83 -10.35
N GLY A 95 -3.59 18.13 -9.29
CA GLY A 95 -4.96 18.11 -8.80
C GLY A 95 -5.02 17.74 -7.33
N THR A 96 -6.24 17.70 -6.81
CA THR A 96 -6.51 17.16 -5.48
C THR A 96 -7.48 16.00 -5.55
N CYS A 97 -7.35 15.05 -4.65
CA CYS A 97 -8.26 13.92 -4.51
C CYS A 97 -8.31 13.46 -3.05
N ALA A 98 -9.23 12.56 -2.71
CA ALA A 98 -9.30 11.94 -1.40
C ALA A 98 -8.64 10.54 -1.41
N LEU A 99 -7.58 10.39 -0.63
CA LEU A 99 -6.88 9.14 -0.36
C LEU A 99 -7.21 8.69 1.07
N ASP A 100 -7.96 7.60 1.22
CA ASP A 100 -8.43 7.09 2.53
C ASP A 100 -9.08 8.18 3.41
N GLY A 101 -9.91 9.02 2.78
CA GLY A 101 -10.59 10.13 3.45
C GLY A 101 -9.73 11.37 3.68
N THR A 102 -8.43 11.32 3.41
CA THR A 102 -7.52 12.47 3.51
C THR A 102 -7.39 13.17 2.17
N ARG A 103 -7.52 14.51 2.16
CA ARG A 103 -7.29 15.28 0.93
C ARG A 103 -5.80 15.35 0.62
N VAL A 104 -5.43 14.86 -0.55
CA VAL A 104 -4.06 14.87 -1.04
C VAL A 104 -3.95 15.71 -2.31
N THR A 105 -2.81 16.34 -2.48
CA THR A 105 -2.39 16.94 -3.74
C THR A 105 -1.55 15.93 -4.48
N VAL A 106 -1.86 15.73 -5.75
CA VAL A 106 -1.10 14.88 -6.68
C VAL A 106 -0.54 15.74 -7.79
N VAL A 107 0.72 15.51 -8.15
CA VAL A 107 1.46 16.29 -9.14
C VAL A 107 2.20 15.34 -10.05
N THR A 108 2.13 15.59 -11.36
CA THR A 108 2.97 14.94 -12.38
C THR A 108 3.88 15.98 -13.03
N PHE A 109 4.97 15.52 -13.61
CA PHE A 109 6.04 16.38 -14.13
C PHE A 109 6.38 16.02 -15.57
N ASP A 110 6.76 17.01 -16.38
CA ASP A 110 7.21 16.77 -17.76
C ASP A 110 8.59 16.12 -17.83
N ARG A 111 9.37 16.21 -16.73
CA ARG A 111 10.73 15.66 -16.63
C ARG A 111 11.00 15.13 -15.24
N ALA A 112 11.78 14.05 -15.14
CA ALA A 112 12.24 13.53 -13.85
C ALA A 112 13.09 14.56 -13.06
N SER A 113 13.84 15.43 -13.75
CA SER A 113 14.60 16.52 -13.12
C SER A 113 13.72 17.49 -12.33
N ASP A 114 12.48 17.68 -12.76
CA ASP A 114 11.56 18.63 -12.15
C ASP A 114 11.02 18.09 -10.82
N VAL A 115 10.95 16.75 -10.66
CA VAL A 115 10.69 16.09 -9.37
C VAL A 115 11.83 16.37 -8.38
N THR A 116 13.08 16.32 -8.83
CA THR A 116 14.22 16.67 -7.98
C THR A 116 14.14 18.13 -7.55
N ALA A 117 13.86 19.05 -8.47
CA ALA A 117 13.69 20.47 -8.15
C ALA A 117 12.55 20.70 -7.16
N PHE A 118 11.40 20.03 -7.36
CA PHE A 118 10.28 20.04 -6.44
C PHE A 118 10.69 19.54 -5.04
N THR A 119 11.38 18.40 -4.97
CA THR A 119 11.82 17.81 -3.70
C THR A 119 12.81 18.73 -2.98
N THR A 120 13.73 19.38 -3.71
CA THR A 120 14.64 20.37 -3.15
C THR A 120 13.90 21.59 -2.61
N LEU A 121 12.89 22.10 -3.32
CA LEU A 121 12.05 23.21 -2.85
C LEU A 121 11.28 22.84 -1.59
N MET A 122 10.68 21.65 -1.58
CA MET A 122 9.94 21.11 -0.44
C MET A 122 10.83 20.93 0.79
N ASN A 123 12.08 20.49 0.61
CA ASN A 123 13.01 20.27 1.72
C ASN A 123 13.75 21.54 2.17
N GLY A 124 13.95 22.52 1.30
CA GLY A 124 14.77 23.70 1.58
C GLY A 124 13.97 24.97 1.84
N VAL A 125 13.05 25.32 0.93
CA VAL A 125 12.38 26.63 0.93
C VAL A 125 11.07 26.59 1.71
N VAL A 126 10.30 25.52 1.52
CA VAL A 126 8.96 25.38 2.08
C VAL A 126 8.93 25.43 3.62
N PRO A 127 9.81 24.75 4.39
CA PRO A 127 9.80 24.87 5.85
C PRO A 127 10.14 26.28 6.39
N LEU A 128 10.70 27.15 5.55
CA LEU A 128 10.92 28.57 5.88
C LEU A 128 9.66 29.41 5.65
N MET A 129 8.89 29.13 4.59
CA MET A 129 7.67 29.87 4.25
C MET A 129 6.40 29.33 4.92
N HIS A 130 6.38 28.03 5.23
CA HIS A 130 5.27 27.30 5.86
C HIS A 130 5.80 26.51 7.06
N PRO A 131 5.99 27.15 8.24
CA PRO A 131 6.54 26.50 9.42
C PRO A 131 5.74 25.29 9.91
N THR A 132 4.44 25.23 9.59
CA THR A 132 3.55 24.10 9.88
C THR A 132 3.88 22.85 9.09
N TRP A 133 4.71 22.95 8.05
CA TRP A 133 5.15 21.81 7.22
C TRP A 133 6.56 21.33 7.59
N ARG A 134 7.12 21.79 8.71
CA ARG A 134 8.34 21.17 9.27
C ARG A 134 8.02 19.72 9.66
N GLN A 135 8.92 18.80 9.31
CA GLN A 135 8.71 17.35 9.48
C GLN A 135 7.55 16.78 8.64
N ALA A 136 7.02 17.55 7.68
CA ALA A 136 6.13 17.04 6.67
C ALA A 136 6.78 15.87 5.92
N THR A 137 5.99 14.88 5.53
CA THR A 137 6.42 13.79 4.67
C THR A 137 5.69 13.87 3.34
N ILE A 138 6.45 13.78 2.26
CA ILE A 138 5.93 13.74 0.88
C ILE A 138 6.31 12.41 0.24
N ALA A 139 5.51 11.92 -0.69
CA ALA A 139 5.87 10.82 -1.57
C ALA A 139 6.30 11.37 -2.93
N THR A 140 7.39 10.85 -3.49
CA THR A 140 7.81 11.17 -4.85
C THR A 140 8.27 9.91 -5.56
N GLY A 141 8.21 9.94 -6.89
CA GLY A 141 8.78 8.90 -7.74
C GLY A 141 9.10 9.45 -9.11
N GLU A 142 9.30 8.57 -10.09
CA GLU A 142 9.70 8.99 -11.44
C GLU A 142 8.56 9.77 -12.12
N GLY A 143 8.69 11.09 -12.19
CA GLY A 143 7.71 11.97 -12.81
C GLY A 143 6.49 12.30 -11.96
N TRP A 144 6.47 11.99 -10.66
CA TRP A 144 5.33 12.31 -9.79
C TRP A 144 5.67 12.68 -8.35
N ALA A 145 4.72 13.34 -7.69
CA ALA A 145 4.69 13.56 -6.25
C ALA A 145 3.25 13.50 -5.71
N ALA A 146 3.09 13.04 -4.47
CA ALA A 146 1.82 13.08 -3.74
C ALA A 146 2.04 13.44 -2.26
N PHE A 147 1.16 14.27 -1.70
CA PHE A 147 1.26 14.70 -0.32
C PHE A 147 -0.09 15.16 0.23
N ASP A 148 -0.31 15.00 1.53
CA ASP A 148 -1.49 15.55 2.22
C ASP A 148 -1.48 17.08 2.16
N THR A 149 -2.56 17.67 1.66
CA THR A 149 -2.68 19.10 1.40
C THR A 149 -2.69 19.94 2.67
N ALA A 150 -3.12 19.38 3.81
CA ALA A 150 -3.26 20.10 5.07
C ALA A 150 -2.04 19.89 5.98
N SER A 151 -1.65 18.64 6.20
CA SER A 151 -0.68 18.26 7.22
C SER A 151 0.53 17.46 6.73
N MET A 152 0.57 17.07 5.44
CA MET A 152 1.68 16.31 4.85
C MET A 152 2.15 15.16 5.73
N THR A 153 1.23 14.29 6.16
CA THR A 153 1.52 13.22 7.13
C THR A 153 2.29 12.04 6.52
N GLN A 154 3.10 11.37 7.34
CA GLN A 154 3.88 10.18 6.94
C GLN A 154 2.99 9.06 6.38
N GLY A 155 1.87 8.75 7.05
CA GLY A 155 0.99 7.65 6.62
C GLY A 155 0.42 7.85 5.22
N VAL A 156 0.13 9.08 4.81
CA VAL A 156 -0.33 9.40 3.45
C VAL A 156 0.77 9.17 2.43
N ALA A 157 1.99 9.60 2.71
CA ALA A 157 3.12 9.42 1.81
C ALA A 157 3.47 7.93 1.62
N GLU A 158 3.49 7.16 2.71
CA GLU A 158 3.70 5.70 2.65
C GLU A 158 2.60 5.01 1.86
N THR A 159 1.33 5.38 2.10
CA THR A 159 0.19 4.83 1.35
C THR A 159 0.32 5.13 -0.15
N ALA A 160 0.76 6.33 -0.51
CA ALA A 160 0.96 6.70 -1.90
C ALA A 160 2.02 5.84 -2.60
N VAL A 161 3.20 5.70 -1.98
CA VAL A 161 4.28 4.83 -2.50
C VAL A 161 3.81 3.38 -2.61
N LEU A 162 3.11 2.87 -1.60
CA LEU A 162 2.59 1.50 -1.60
C LEU A 162 1.57 1.24 -2.72
N ARG A 163 0.68 2.21 -3.00
CA ARG A 163 -0.36 2.04 -4.03
C ARG A 163 0.18 2.17 -5.45
N VAL A 164 1.10 3.10 -5.67
CA VAL A 164 1.79 3.24 -6.96
C VAL A 164 2.77 2.08 -7.20
N GLY A 165 3.30 1.48 -6.13
CA GLY A 165 4.26 0.37 -6.22
C GLY A 165 5.69 0.81 -6.56
N ALA A 166 5.94 2.12 -6.61
CA ALA A 166 7.24 2.72 -6.88
C ALA A 166 7.40 4.05 -6.14
N GLY A 167 8.62 4.59 -6.08
CA GLY A 167 8.93 5.87 -5.42
C GLY A 167 9.48 5.73 -4.00
N ALA A 168 9.56 6.86 -3.29
CA ALA A 168 10.07 6.98 -1.94
C ALA A 168 9.38 8.10 -1.16
N THR A 169 9.43 8.00 0.16
CA THR A 169 8.99 9.06 1.06
C THR A 169 10.17 9.96 1.44
N HIS A 170 9.94 11.27 1.49
CA HIS A 170 10.92 12.27 1.90
C HIS A 170 10.37 13.09 3.06
N VAL A 171 11.15 13.20 4.13
CA VAL A 171 10.81 14.03 5.28
C VAL A 171 11.44 15.41 5.11
N VAL A 172 10.60 16.45 5.16
CA VAL A 172 11.01 17.85 5.16
C VAL A 172 11.76 18.14 6.47
N PRO A 173 12.99 18.66 6.40
CA PRO A 173 13.80 18.98 7.57
C PRO A 173 13.08 19.91 8.56
N SER A 174 13.40 19.75 9.85
CA SER A 174 12.83 20.59 10.91
C SER A 174 13.56 21.93 11.12
N ARG A 175 14.69 22.15 10.44
CA ARG A 175 15.63 23.26 10.67
C ARG A 175 15.99 23.97 9.38
#